data_AF-A0A7V8LL04-F1
#
_entry.id   AF-A0A7V8LL04-F1
#
_cell.length_a   1.000
_cell.length_b   1.000
_cell.length_c   1.000
_cell.angle_alpha   90.00
_cell.angle_beta   90.00
_cell.angle_gamma   90.00
#
_symmetry.space_group_name_H-M   'P 1'
#
loop_
_entity.id
_entity.type
_entity.pdbx_description
1 polymer ?
#
loop_
_entity_poly.entity_id
_entity_poly.type
_entity_poly.pdbx_seq_one_letter_code
_entity_poly.pdbx_strand_id
1 'polypeptide(L)'
;MTANPTTGITGIYTKRDPQFLQPGSEMWSRVITPSKVAAILGVSRYESAYRLWHRMQGLVDPEPPKEVFDIGHDLEAYAANRWRRRNTGWRLSEGEVQVHIDPDKFGFPCVATVDRRGVRGRSRRVVEFKSARHFNDLELFGDDLTGDCPEDYAAQVLTQMLFTGWTDLPGHLLVVGPYYNERIYEIEFDPSTAAWILDEAQKFWGLLQSNKVPDLDNTVHTYSCIREMNPEINADATTVLDGAEALQFVTARAEFDRAEENYQGAKNMLMKRMERDKRAEFGGVKIAHRQKSGKNSIALYAAKGVTPEQIRFLNGDNQS
;
A
#
# COMPACT_ATOMS: atom_id res chain seq x y z
N MET A 1 -24.58 -10.99 -21.83
CA MET A 1 -23.42 -11.91 -21.88
C MET A 1 -23.55 -12.83 -20.68
N THR A 2 -23.73 -14.12 -20.88
CA THR A 2 -23.80 -15.09 -19.77
C THR A 2 -22.42 -15.24 -19.17
N ALA A 3 -22.27 -15.01 -17.87
CA ALA A 3 -21.01 -15.15 -17.16
C ALA A 3 -20.42 -16.56 -17.38
N ASN A 4 -19.08 -16.67 -17.48
CA ASN A 4 -18.44 -17.97 -17.46
C ASN A 4 -18.59 -18.55 -16.04
N PRO A 5 -19.38 -19.62 -15.83
CA PRO A 5 -19.79 -20.05 -14.49
C PRO A 5 -18.62 -20.43 -13.57
N THR A 6 -17.48 -20.81 -14.15
CA THR A 6 -16.28 -21.16 -13.36
C THR A 6 -15.57 -19.91 -12.80
N THR A 7 -15.46 -18.84 -13.58
CA THR A 7 -14.68 -17.65 -13.20
C THR A 7 -15.53 -16.49 -12.67
N GLY A 8 -16.85 -16.47 -12.92
CA GLY A 8 -17.71 -15.33 -12.58
C GLY A 8 -17.43 -14.07 -13.41
N ILE A 9 -16.57 -14.14 -14.43
CA ILE A 9 -16.24 -13.00 -15.28
C ILE A 9 -17.42 -12.69 -16.19
N THR A 10 -17.90 -11.45 -16.14
CA THR A 10 -19.01 -10.94 -16.98
C THR A 10 -18.51 -10.17 -18.20
N GLY A 11 -17.29 -9.63 -18.14
CA GLY A 11 -16.66 -8.92 -19.26
C GLY A 11 -15.20 -8.54 -19.00
N ILE A 12 -14.48 -8.25 -20.09
CA ILE A 12 -13.13 -7.72 -20.06
C ILE A 12 -13.09 -6.48 -20.97
N TYR A 13 -12.70 -5.35 -20.40
CA TYR A 13 -12.83 -4.04 -21.02
C TYR A 13 -11.51 -3.26 -20.95
N THR A 14 -11.38 -2.30 -21.85
CA THR A 14 -10.27 -1.33 -21.95
C THR A 14 -10.83 0.08 -21.88
N LYS A 15 -9.98 1.11 -21.77
CA LYS A 15 -10.43 2.52 -21.75
C LYS A 15 -11.27 2.95 -22.99
N ARG A 16 -11.30 2.14 -24.06
CA ARG A 16 -12.11 2.38 -25.27
C ARG A 16 -13.55 1.90 -25.14
N ASP A 17 -13.82 1.04 -24.16
CA ASP A 17 -15.13 0.43 -23.96
C ASP A 17 -15.98 1.26 -22.99
N PRO A 18 -17.27 1.49 -23.26
CA PRO A 18 -18.13 2.31 -22.40
C PRO A 18 -18.37 1.71 -21.00
N GLN A 19 -18.14 0.40 -20.83
CA GLN A 19 -18.25 -0.29 -19.55
C GLN A 19 -17.03 -0.06 -18.64
N PHE A 20 -15.93 0.52 -19.16
CA PHE A 20 -14.74 0.78 -18.37
C PHE A 20 -15.05 1.83 -17.30
N LEU A 21 -14.92 1.44 -16.03
CA LEU A 21 -15.15 2.33 -14.90
C LEU A 21 -13.95 3.24 -14.71
N GLN A 22 -14.13 4.54 -14.90
CA GLN A 22 -13.03 5.50 -14.70
C GLN A 22 -12.67 5.60 -13.21
N PRO A 23 -11.38 5.44 -12.83
CA PRO A 23 -10.95 5.67 -11.47
C PRO A 23 -11.41 7.04 -10.96
N GLY A 24 -11.99 7.06 -9.75
CA GLY A 24 -12.55 8.28 -9.14
C GLY A 24 -13.98 8.63 -9.54
N SER A 25 -14.58 7.95 -10.53
CA SER A 25 -16.01 8.11 -10.83
C SER A 25 -16.91 7.58 -9.70
N GLU A 26 -18.17 8.02 -9.64
CA GLU A 26 -19.16 7.55 -8.67
C GLU A 26 -19.39 6.03 -8.73
N MET A 27 -19.42 5.45 -9.95
CA MET A 27 -19.54 4.00 -10.09
C MET A 27 -18.28 3.28 -9.60
N TRP A 28 -17.10 3.84 -9.85
CA TRP A 28 -15.84 3.30 -9.34
C TRP A 28 -15.77 3.37 -7.81
N SER A 29 -16.26 4.43 -7.18
CA SER A 29 -16.23 4.55 -5.72
C SER A 29 -17.06 3.45 -5.06
N ARG A 30 -18.18 3.05 -5.66
CA ARG A 30 -19.13 2.04 -5.13
C ARG A 30 -18.73 0.56 -5.28
N VAL A 31 -17.63 0.25 -5.97
CA VAL A 31 -17.17 -1.14 -6.15
C VAL A 31 -15.87 -1.42 -5.39
N ILE A 32 -15.65 -2.65 -4.94
CA ILE A 32 -14.35 -3.06 -4.38
C ILE A 32 -13.36 -3.31 -5.53
N THR A 33 -12.18 -2.73 -5.42
CA THR A 33 -11.10 -2.85 -6.41
C THR A 33 -9.83 -3.33 -5.72
N PRO A 34 -8.91 -3.99 -6.43
CA PRO A 34 -7.67 -4.50 -5.83
C PRO A 34 -6.88 -3.48 -5.03
N SER A 35 -6.80 -2.23 -5.49
CA SER A 35 -6.13 -1.14 -4.78
C SER A 35 -6.83 -0.71 -3.48
N LYS A 36 -8.15 -0.92 -3.35
CA LYS A 36 -8.90 -0.65 -2.11
C LYS A 36 -8.72 -1.75 -1.08
N VAL A 37 -8.45 -2.98 -1.51
CA VAL A 37 -8.30 -4.12 -0.59
C VAL A 37 -7.17 -3.90 0.40
N ALA A 38 -6.04 -3.31 0.00
CA ALA A 38 -4.97 -2.98 0.96
C ALA A 38 -5.47 -2.10 2.13
N ALA A 39 -6.40 -1.18 1.89
CA ALA A 39 -6.99 -0.35 2.94
C ALA A 39 -7.98 -1.14 3.81
N ILE A 40 -8.76 -2.05 3.20
CA ILE A 40 -9.65 -2.97 3.91
C ILE A 40 -8.87 -3.86 4.88
N LEU A 41 -7.72 -4.38 4.46
CA LEU A 41 -6.85 -5.23 5.28
C LEU A 41 -6.03 -4.46 6.34
N GLY A 42 -6.06 -3.12 6.32
CA GLY A 42 -5.28 -2.29 7.25
C GLY A 42 -3.77 -2.21 6.96
N VAL A 43 -3.31 -2.70 5.79
CA VAL A 43 -1.88 -2.69 5.40
C VAL A 43 -1.53 -1.54 4.45
N SER A 44 -2.53 -0.79 3.98
CA SER A 44 -2.32 0.33 3.05
C SER A 44 -1.56 1.47 3.69
N ARG A 45 -0.55 1.95 2.99
CA ARG A 45 0.21 3.16 3.35
C ARG A 45 -0.50 4.45 2.94
N TYR A 46 -1.56 4.37 2.13
CA TYR A 46 -2.17 5.50 1.45
C TYR A 46 -3.61 5.78 1.87
N GLU A 47 -4.25 4.86 2.59
CA GLU A 47 -5.68 4.93 2.91
C GLU A 47 -6.00 4.00 4.07
N SER A 48 -6.93 4.38 4.96
CA SER A 48 -7.47 3.48 6.00
C SER A 48 -8.83 2.91 5.64
N ALA A 49 -9.22 1.79 6.25
CA ALA A 49 -10.58 1.25 6.12
C ALA A 49 -11.65 2.28 6.52
N TYR A 50 -11.40 3.02 7.59
CA TYR A 50 -12.29 4.09 8.07
C TYR A 50 -12.53 5.16 7.00
N ARG A 51 -11.45 5.72 6.43
CA ARG A 51 -11.56 6.76 5.40
C ARG A 51 -12.15 6.21 4.10
N LEU A 52 -11.76 5.00 3.70
CA LEU A 52 -12.33 4.32 2.54
C LEU A 52 -13.85 4.16 2.68
N TRP A 53 -14.35 3.75 3.84
CA TRP A 53 -15.78 3.61 4.09
C TRP A 53 -16.51 4.95 3.91
N HIS A 54 -15.99 6.04 4.49
CA HIS A 54 -16.59 7.38 4.33
C HIS A 54 -16.63 7.84 2.88
N ARG A 55 -15.55 7.60 2.12
CA ARG A 55 -15.50 7.90 0.68
C ARG A 55 -16.51 7.07 -0.12
N MET A 56 -16.66 5.78 0.20
CA MET A 56 -17.61 4.91 -0.48
C MET A 56 -19.07 5.24 -0.14
N GLN A 57 -19.33 5.80 1.04
CA GLN A 57 -20.63 6.37 1.44
C GLN A 57 -20.89 7.77 0.86
N GLY A 58 -19.89 8.41 0.24
CA GLY A 58 -19.99 9.78 -0.27
C GLY A 58 -19.99 10.87 0.80
N LEU A 59 -19.45 10.56 1.99
CA LEU A 59 -19.35 11.50 3.13
C LEU A 59 -18.05 12.30 3.14
N VAL A 60 -17.05 11.84 2.39
CA VAL A 60 -15.75 12.47 2.22
C VAL A 60 -15.43 12.50 0.73
N ASP A 61 -14.95 13.64 0.26
CA ASP A 61 -14.65 13.81 -1.15
C ASP A 61 -13.50 12.87 -1.59
N PRO A 62 -13.51 12.41 -2.85
CA PRO A 62 -12.37 11.70 -3.39
C PRO A 62 -11.13 12.60 -3.35
N GLU A 63 -9.95 12.00 -3.17
CA GLU A 63 -8.72 12.78 -3.25
C GLU A 63 -8.62 13.53 -4.59
N PRO A 64 -8.22 14.81 -4.55
CA PRO A 64 -8.01 15.57 -5.77
C PRO A 64 -6.92 14.89 -6.62
N PRO A 65 -7.00 15.00 -7.95
CA PRO A 65 -5.92 14.57 -8.84
C PRO A 65 -4.60 15.19 -8.40
N LYS A 66 -3.55 14.39 -8.38
CA LYS A 66 -2.18 14.81 -8.05
C LYS A 66 -1.31 14.53 -9.27
N GLU A 67 -0.41 15.45 -9.60
CA GLU A 67 0.59 15.31 -10.69
C GLU A 67 1.39 14.00 -10.60
N VAL A 68 1.55 13.48 -9.38
CA VAL A 68 2.17 12.18 -9.11
C VAL A 68 1.44 11.03 -9.83
N PHE A 69 0.13 11.11 -10.06
CA PHE A 69 -0.59 10.08 -10.81
C PHE A 69 -0.30 10.17 -12.31
N ASP A 70 -0.21 11.36 -12.87
CA ASP A 70 0.09 11.57 -14.30
C ASP A 70 1.48 11.04 -14.65
N ILE A 71 2.49 11.39 -13.85
CA ILE A 71 3.86 10.89 -14.00
C ILE A 71 3.90 9.35 -13.90
N GLY A 72 3.08 8.77 -13.02
CA GLY A 72 2.98 7.32 -12.88
C GLY A 72 2.49 6.65 -14.16
N HIS A 73 1.43 7.19 -14.77
CA HIS A 73 0.88 6.71 -16.03
C HIS A 73 1.89 6.86 -17.18
N ASP A 74 2.61 7.97 -17.26
CA ASP A 74 3.64 8.18 -18.28
C ASP A 74 4.78 7.14 -18.18
N LEU A 75 5.14 6.76 -16.95
CA LEU A 75 6.16 5.74 -16.69
C LEU A 75 5.72 4.31 -17.07
N GLU A 76 4.41 4.04 -17.18
CA GLU A 76 3.92 2.70 -17.53
C GLU A 76 4.42 2.23 -18.90
N ALA A 77 4.54 3.14 -19.88
CA ALA A 77 5.04 2.79 -21.20
C ALA A 77 6.51 2.32 -21.14
N TYR A 78 7.32 2.99 -20.32
CA TYR A 78 8.69 2.57 -20.02
C TYR A 78 8.71 1.21 -19.32
N ALA A 79 7.96 1.06 -18.23
CA ALA A 79 7.87 -0.18 -17.45
C ALA A 79 7.43 -1.38 -18.32
N ALA A 80 6.42 -1.20 -19.17
CA ALA A 80 5.96 -2.23 -20.10
C ALA A 80 7.06 -2.65 -21.08
N ASN A 81 7.85 -1.71 -21.60
CA ASN A 81 8.97 -2.03 -22.49
C ASN A 81 10.10 -2.77 -21.76
N ARG A 82 10.41 -2.38 -20.51
CA ARG A 82 11.39 -3.12 -19.67
C ARG A 82 10.91 -4.54 -19.39
N TRP A 83 9.64 -4.70 -19.00
CA TRP A 83 9.03 -6.00 -18.74
C TRP A 83 9.10 -6.93 -19.95
N ARG A 84 8.73 -6.44 -21.15
CA ARG A 84 8.77 -7.22 -22.41
C ARG A 84 10.17 -7.75 -22.73
N ARG A 85 11.22 -6.95 -22.48
CA ARG A 85 12.61 -7.36 -22.72
C ARG A 85 13.05 -8.50 -21.80
N ARG A 86 12.57 -8.50 -20.55
CA ARG A 86 12.88 -9.55 -19.56
C ARG A 86 12.02 -10.81 -19.71
N ASN A 87 10.83 -10.70 -20.29
CA ASN A 87 9.85 -11.78 -20.40
C ASN A 87 9.63 -12.15 -21.88
N THR A 88 10.66 -12.68 -22.53
CA THR A 88 10.60 -13.07 -23.94
C THR A 88 9.51 -14.13 -24.20
N GLY A 89 8.83 -14.04 -25.34
CA GLY A 89 7.71 -14.92 -25.68
C GLY A 89 6.37 -14.55 -25.04
N TRP A 90 6.32 -13.53 -24.18
CA TRP A 90 5.08 -12.96 -23.65
C TRP A 90 4.65 -11.70 -24.43
N ARG A 91 3.33 -11.52 -24.56
CA ARG A 91 2.72 -10.27 -25.03
C ARG A 91 2.08 -9.54 -23.85
N LEU A 92 2.02 -8.21 -23.92
CA LEU A 92 1.26 -7.38 -22.99
C LEU A 92 0.08 -6.75 -23.74
N SER A 93 -1.02 -6.47 -23.04
CA SER A 93 -2.06 -5.55 -23.54
C SER A 93 -1.48 -4.18 -23.88
N GLU A 94 -2.19 -3.40 -24.72
CA GLU A 94 -1.75 -2.05 -25.08
C GLU A 94 -1.77 -1.10 -23.87
N GLY A 95 -2.79 -1.24 -23.03
CA GLY A 95 -3.01 -0.46 -21.82
C GLY A 95 -3.65 -1.29 -20.71
N GLU A 96 -4.20 -0.57 -19.74
CA GLU A 96 -5.02 -1.11 -18.67
C GLU A 96 -6.15 -2.01 -19.19
N VAL A 97 -6.44 -3.05 -18.41
CA VAL A 97 -7.54 -3.98 -18.65
C VAL A 97 -8.37 -4.06 -17.38
N GLN A 98 -9.67 -3.84 -17.50
CA GLN A 98 -10.64 -4.10 -16.45
C GLN A 98 -11.32 -5.45 -16.67
N VAL A 99 -11.28 -6.30 -15.66
CA VAL A 99 -12.07 -7.53 -15.60
C VAL A 99 -13.24 -7.29 -14.67
N HIS A 100 -14.45 -7.42 -15.21
CA HIS A 100 -15.70 -7.27 -14.47
C HIS A 100 -16.17 -8.64 -14.02
N ILE A 101 -16.57 -8.72 -12.75
CA ILE A 101 -16.97 -9.96 -12.09
C ILE A 101 -18.44 -9.82 -11.67
N ASP A 102 -19.19 -10.90 -11.80
CA ASP A 102 -20.53 -11.04 -11.24
C ASP A 102 -20.47 -10.83 -9.71
N PRO A 103 -21.20 -9.86 -9.14
CA PRO A 103 -21.20 -9.63 -7.70
C PRO A 103 -21.57 -10.87 -6.88
N ASP A 104 -22.41 -11.77 -7.41
CA ASP A 104 -22.82 -12.99 -6.72
C ASP A 104 -21.65 -13.97 -6.52
N LYS A 105 -20.58 -13.85 -7.31
CA LYS A 105 -19.40 -14.71 -7.20
C LYS A 105 -18.68 -14.55 -5.86
N PHE A 106 -18.60 -13.33 -5.36
CA PHE A 106 -17.86 -13.01 -4.13
C PHE A 106 -18.76 -12.39 -3.03
N GLY A 107 -20.03 -12.13 -3.30
CA GLY A 107 -20.96 -11.51 -2.36
C GLY A 107 -20.81 -9.99 -2.24
N PHE A 108 -20.07 -9.36 -3.16
CA PHE A 108 -19.92 -7.91 -3.25
C PHE A 108 -19.59 -7.45 -4.68
N PRO A 109 -19.98 -6.23 -5.09
CA PRO A 109 -19.60 -5.67 -6.38
C PRO A 109 -18.09 -5.42 -6.46
N CYS A 110 -17.44 -5.97 -7.49
CA CYS A 110 -16.01 -5.77 -7.68
C CYS A 110 -15.57 -5.71 -9.15
N VAL A 111 -14.44 -5.05 -9.36
CA VAL A 111 -13.74 -4.96 -10.65
C VAL A 111 -12.24 -5.03 -10.41
N ALA A 112 -11.54 -5.81 -11.22
CA ALA A 112 -10.08 -5.82 -11.24
C ALA A 112 -9.55 -4.99 -12.40
N THR A 113 -8.92 -3.86 -12.11
CA THR A 113 -8.05 -3.17 -13.08
C THR A 113 -6.64 -3.70 -12.92
N VAL A 114 -6.04 -4.16 -14.02
CA VAL A 114 -4.61 -4.48 -14.12
C VAL A 114 -3.95 -3.51 -15.08
N ASP A 115 -2.75 -3.03 -14.75
CA ASP A 115 -2.02 -2.13 -15.64
C ASP A 115 -1.77 -2.81 -16.98
N ARG A 116 -1.32 -4.08 -16.98
CA ARG A 116 -1.20 -4.88 -18.19
C ARG A 116 -1.62 -6.33 -17.95
N ARG A 117 -2.23 -6.92 -18.98
CA ARG A 117 -2.44 -8.37 -19.06
C ARG A 117 -1.28 -9.02 -19.83
N GLY A 118 -0.51 -9.86 -19.15
CA GLY A 118 0.46 -10.76 -19.79
C GLY A 118 -0.22 -11.94 -20.46
N VAL A 119 0.15 -12.25 -21.71
CA VAL A 119 -0.40 -13.39 -22.47
C VAL A 119 0.70 -14.20 -23.13
N ARG A 120 0.65 -15.53 -22.96
CA ARG A 120 1.47 -16.50 -23.70
C ARG A 120 0.64 -17.77 -23.98
N GLY A 121 0.15 -17.90 -25.20
CA GLY A 121 -0.82 -18.95 -25.56
C GLY A 121 -2.09 -18.84 -24.70
N ARG A 122 -2.39 -19.91 -23.94
CA ARG A 122 -3.49 -19.93 -22.97
C ARG A 122 -3.11 -19.42 -21.59
N SER A 123 -1.84 -19.05 -21.35
CA SER A 123 -1.42 -18.52 -20.05
C SER A 123 -1.73 -17.04 -19.96
N ARG A 124 -2.21 -16.61 -18.78
CA ARG A 124 -2.49 -15.21 -18.45
C ARG A 124 -1.77 -14.89 -17.14
N ARG A 125 -1.34 -13.64 -17.00
CA ARG A 125 -0.63 -13.15 -15.83
C ARG A 125 -0.99 -11.68 -15.57
N VAL A 126 -1.17 -11.36 -14.30
CA VAL A 126 -1.28 -9.98 -13.81
C VAL A 126 0.09 -9.30 -13.93
N VAL A 127 0.13 -8.12 -14.51
CA VAL A 127 1.33 -7.28 -14.56
C VAL A 127 0.96 -5.88 -14.08
N GLU A 128 1.46 -5.52 -12.90
CA GLU A 128 1.29 -4.23 -12.22
C GLU A 128 2.61 -3.44 -12.29
N PHE A 129 2.51 -2.13 -12.44
CA PHE A 129 3.63 -1.21 -12.47
C PHE A 129 3.57 -0.23 -11.30
N LYS A 130 4.70 -0.03 -10.63
CA LYS A 130 4.87 1.04 -9.63
C LYS A 130 6.16 1.78 -9.87
N SER A 131 6.21 2.99 -9.34
CA SER A 131 7.41 3.82 -9.35
C SER A 131 7.76 4.22 -7.92
N ALA A 132 8.99 3.91 -7.51
CA ALA A 132 9.55 4.31 -6.22
C ALA A 132 10.33 5.61 -6.44
N ARG A 133 9.62 6.74 -6.43
CA ARG A 133 10.13 8.02 -6.97
C ARG A 133 10.91 8.83 -5.96
N HIS A 134 10.60 8.70 -4.67
CA HIS A 134 11.34 9.37 -3.61
C HIS A 134 12.27 8.40 -2.89
N PHE A 135 13.34 8.92 -2.29
CA PHE A 135 14.22 8.10 -1.44
C PHE A 135 13.45 7.37 -0.33
N ASN A 136 12.40 8.00 0.21
CA ASN A 136 11.50 7.37 1.18
C ASN A 136 10.71 6.20 0.59
N ASP A 137 10.41 6.21 -0.71
CA ASP A 137 9.73 5.10 -1.39
C ASP A 137 10.71 3.98 -1.70
N LEU A 138 11.95 4.31 -2.10
CA LEU A 138 12.99 3.31 -2.36
C LEU A 138 13.32 2.49 -1.11
N GLU A 139 13.36 3.14 0.07
CA GLU A 139 13.58 2.47 1.35
C GLU A 139 12.52 1.39 1.65
N LEU A 140 11.29 1.53 1.15
CA LEU A 140 10.22 0.53 1.30
C LEU A 140 10.53 -0.77 0.55
N PHE A 141 11.42 -0.69 -0.44
CA PHE A 141 11.86 -1.81 -1.26
C PHE A 141 13.32 -2.20 -0.95
N GLY A 142 13.88 -1.71 0.16
CA GLY A 142 15.29 -1.88 0.51
C GLY A 142 16.26 -1.08 -0.36
N ASP A 143 17.56 -1.17 -0.04
CA ASP A 143 18.62 -0.49 -0.80
C ASP A 143 18.59 -1.01 -2.26
N ASP A 144 18.37 -0.13 -3.24
CA ASP A 144 18.35 -0.47 -4.68
C ASP A 144 17.32 -1.53 -5.10
N LEU A 145 16.12 -1.52 -4.49
CA LEU A 145 15.04 -2.49 -4.73
C LEU A 145 15.43 -3.93 -4.33
N THR A 146 16.34 -4.12 -3.37
CA THR A 146 16.79 -5.47 -2.96
C THR A 146 15.89 -6.15 -1.94
N GLY A 147 15.09 -5.39 -1.19
CA GLY A 147 14.18 -5.89 -0.14
C GLY A 147 12.96 -6.63 -0.67
N ASP A 148 12.01 -6.89 0.23
CA ASP A 148 10.76 -7.57 -0.08
C ASP A 148 9.73 -6.62 -0.70
N CYS A 149 8.71 -7.22 -1.33
CA CYS A 149 7.58 -6.46 -1.86
C CYS A 149 6.76 -5.88 -0.69
N PRO A 150 6.43 -4.57 -0.68
CA PRO A 150 5.52 -3.99 0.28
C PRO A 150 4.16 -4.70 0.32
N GLU A 151 3.63 -4.88 1.53
CA GLU A 151 2.42 -5.67 1.79
C GLU A 151 1.18 -5.15 1.06
N ASP A 152 0.99 -3.84 0.99
CA ASP A 152 -0.12 -3.22 0.26
C ASP A 152 -0.09 -3.52 -1.24
N TYR A 153 1.10 -3.51 -1.87
CA TYR A 153 1.26 -3.88 -3.27
C TYR A 153 1.14 -5.39 -3.49
N ALA A 154 1.64 -6.21 -2.57
CA ALA A 154 1.44 -7.67 -2.62
C ALA A 154 -0.05 -8.02 -2.54
N ALA A 155 -0.78 -7.42 -1.58
CA ALA A 155 -2.23 -7.57 -1.43
C ALA A 155 -2.98 -7.11 -2.69
N GLN A 156 -2.57 -5.98 -3.30
CA GLN A 156 -3.16 -5.52 -4.55
C GLN A 156 -2.99 -6.55 -5.68
N VAL A 157 -1.77 -7.04 -5.92
CA VAL A 157 -1.49 -7.99 -7.00
C VAL A 157 -2.19 -9.33 -6.76
N LEU A 158 -2.14 -9.85 -5.54
CA LEU A 158 -2.83 -11.09 -5.19
C LEU A 158 -4.35 -10.94 -5.37
N THR A 159 -4.94 -9.80 -5.01
CA THR A 159 -6.36 -9.52 -5.28
C THR A 159 -6.67 -9.42 -6.77
N GLN A 160 -5.79 -8.82 -7.59
CA GLN A 160 -5.93 -8.86 -9.04
C GLN A 160 -5.94 -10.30 -9.56
N MET A 161 -5.05 -11.16 -9.08
CA MET A 161 -5.02 -12.57 -9.47
C MET A 161 -6.29 -13.31 -9.07
N LEU A 162 -6.75 -13.09 -7.84
CA LEU A 162 -8.00 -13.64 -7.30
C LEU A 162 -9.22 -13.26 -8.14
N PHE A 163 -9.41 -11.97 -8.42
CA PHE A 163 -10.58 -11.46 -9.16
C PHE A 163 -10.52 -11.83 -10.66
N THR A 164 -9.34 -11.88 -11.25
CA THR A 164 -9.18 -12.25 -12.66
C THR A 164 -9.19 -13.77 -12.89
N GLY A 165 -8.99 -14.56 -11.83
CA GLY A 165 -8.75 -16.00 -11.91
C GLY A 165 -7.44 -16.37 -12.59
N TRP A 166 -6.49 -15.44 -12.73
CA TRP A 166 -5.17 -15.71 -13.32
C TRP A 166 -4.18 -16.15 -12.25
N THR A 167 -4.38 -17.37 -11.74
CA THR A 167 -3.70 -17.90 -10.55
C THR A 167 -2.66 -18.98 -10.86
N ASP A 168 -2.61 -19.47 -12.10
CA ASP A 168 -1.69 -20.56 -12.51
C ASP A 168 -0.21 -20.14 -12.53
N LEU A 169 0.07 -18.83 -12.49
CA LEU A 169 1.40 -18.25 -12.55
C LEU A 169 1.49 -17.07 -11.60
N PRO A 170 2.68 -16.75 -11.09
CA PRO A 170 2.89 -15.57 -10.25
C PRO A 170 2.42 -14.29 -10.94
N GLY A 171 1.79 -13.39 -10.19
CA GLY A 171 1.59 -12.01 -10.60
C GLY A 171 2.93 -11.27 -10.60
N HIS A 172 3.11 -10.31 -11.50
CA HIS A 172 4.33 -9.51 -11.57
C HIS A 172 4.05 -8.08 -11.13
N LEU A 173 4.77 -7.62 -10.12
CA LEU A 173 4.91 -6.20 -9.80
C LEU A 173 6.26 -5.72 -10.33
N LEU A 174 6.29 -4.89 -11.38
CA LEU A 174 7.52 -4.23 -11.81
C LEU A 174 7.60 -2.84 -11.16
N VAL A 175 8.67 -2.63 -10.39
CA VAL A 175 8.96 -1.36 -9.75
C VAL A 175 10.12 -0.69 -10.46
N VAL A 176 9.91 0.56 -10.87
CA VAL A 176 10.95 1.45 -11.40
C VAL A 176 11.44 2.36 -10.29
N GLY A 177 12.70 2.26 -9.94
CA GLY A 177 13.37 3.10 -8.94
C GLY A 177 13.72 4.49 -9.48
N PRO A 178 14.22 5.38 -8.62
CA PRO A 178 14.48 6.78 -8.97
C PRO A 178 15.66 6.95 -9.94
N TYR A 179 16.51 5.93 -10.08
CA TYR A 179 17.62 5.89 -11.02
C TYR A 179 17.34 5.03 -12.26
N TYR A 180 16.06 4.75 -12.54
CA TYR A 180 15.61 3.87 -13.61
C TYR A 180 16.12 2.42 -13.53
N ASN A 181 16.70 2.03 -12.39
CA ASN A 181 16.86 0.65 -12.00
C ASN A 181 15.48 0.02 -11.80
N GLU A 182 15.30 -1.23 -12.21
CA GLU A 182 14.00 -1.89 -12.11
C GLU A 182 14.08 -3.33 -11.60
N ARG A 183 13.09 -3.69 -10.80
CA ARG A 183 12.89 -5.05 -10.27
C ARG A 183 11.49 -5.54 -10.57
N ILE A 184 11.40 -6.83 -10.88
CA ILE A 184 10.14 -7.57 -10.91
C ILE A 184 10.06 -8.35 -9.59
N TYR A 185 9.02 -8.11 -8.81
CA TYR A 185 8.62 -8.95 -7.70
C TYR A 185 7.58 -9.94 -8.21
N GLU A 186 7.84 -11.22 -8.00
CA GLU A 186 6.90 -12.30 -8.31
C GLU A 186 6.04 -12.57 -7.08
N ILE A 187 4.73 -12.40 -7.24
CA ILE A 187 3.74 -12.60 -6.18
C ILE A 187 3.02 -13.91 -6.48
N GLU A 188 3.31 -14.94 -5.69
CA GLU A 188 2.67 -16.23 -5.80
C GLU A 188 1.20 -16.16 -5.37
N PHE A 189 0.36 -16.94 -6.03
CA PHE A 189 -1.03 -17.08 -5.58
C PHE A 189 -1.07 -18.05 -4.40
N ASP A 190 -1.35 -17.52 -3.21
CA ASP A 190 -1.63 -18.35 -2.04
C ASP A 190 -3.15 -18.42 -1.78
N PRO A 191 -3.77 -19.62 -1.92
CA PRO A 191 -5.20 -19.78 -1.70
C PRO A 191 -5.66 -19.40 -0.28
N SER A 192 -4.81 -19.58 0.73
CA SER A 192 -5.18 -19.28 2.12
C SER A 192 -5.27 -17.77 2.37
N THR A 193 -4.30 -17.01 1.87
CA THR A 193 -4.27 -15.55 1.86
C THR A 193 -5.41 -15.00 1.02
N ALA A 194 -5.69 -15.60 -0.14
CA ALA A 194 -6.81 -15.20 -0.99
C ALA A 194 -8.17 -15.40 -0.30
N ALA A 195 -8.35 -16.49 0.44
CA ALA A 195 -9.56 -16.74 1.22
C ALA A 195 -9.74 -15.72 2.35
N TRP A 196 -8.66 -15.38 3.07
CA TRP A 196 -8.68 -14.33 4.08
C TRP A 196 -9.03 -12.95 3.48
N ILE A 197 -8.44 -12.61 2.33
CA ILE A 197 -8.76 -11.36 1.62
C ILE A 197 -10.25 -11.28 1.26
N LEU A 198 -10.85 -12.37 0.79
CA LEU A 198 -12.28 -12.42 0.50
C LEU A 198 -13.13 -12.20 1.74
N ASP A 199 -12.78 -12.85 2.85
CA ASP A 199 -13.50 -12.72 4.13
C ASP A 199 -13.48 -11.27 4.64
N GLU A 200 -12.31 -10.61 4.63
CA GLU A 200 -12.20 -9.21 5.03
C GLU A 200 -12.94 -8.25 4.08
N ALA A 201 -12.89 -8.50 2.77
CA ALA A 201 -13.66 -7.72 1.80
C ALA A 201 -15.18 -7.88 1.99
N GLN A 202 -15.65 -9.09 2.31
CA GLN A 202 -17.06 -9.36 2.63
C GLN A 202 -17.49 -8.67 3.93
N LYS A 203 -16.67 -8.73 4.99
CA LYS A 203 -16.94 -8.01 6.25
C LYS A 203 -17.06 -6.51 6.01
N PHE A 204 -16.10 -5.92 5.30
CA PHE A 204 -16.11 -4.51 4.96
C PHE A 204 -17.34 -4.13 4.10
N TRP A 205 -17.71 -4.96 3.13
CA TRP A 205 -18.93 -4.76 2.37
C TRP A 205 -20.18 -4.80 3.26
N GLY A 206 -20.25 -5.72 4.22
CA GLY A 206 -21.32 -5.78 5.22
C GLY A 206 -21.41 -4.50 6.08
N LEU A 207 -20.27 -3.89 6.42
CA LEU A 207 -20.23 -2.59 7.10
C LEU A 207 -20.84 -1.46 6.24
N LEU A 208 -20.53 -1.44 4.94
CA LEU A 208 -21.15 -0.49 4.01
C LEU A 208 -22.67 -0.69 3.93
N GLN A 209 -23.12 -1.93 3.76
CA GLN A 209 -24.56 -2.25 3.63
C GLN A 209 -25.35 -1.96 4.91
N SER A 210 -24.75 -2.18 6.08
CA SER A 210 -25.38 -1.95 7.38
C SER A 210 -25.20 -0.53 7.91
N ASN A 211 -24.55 0.37 7.14
CA ASN A 211 -24.18 1.71 7.55
C ASN A 211 -23.45 1.74 8.91
N LYS A 212 -22.58 0.75 9.14
CA LYS A 212 -21.72 0.68 10.32
C LYS A 212 -20.32 1.13 9.92
N VAL A 213 -19.79 2.10 10.65
CA VAL A 213 -18.44 2.59 10.42
C VAL A 213 -17.40 1.54 10.89
N PRO A 214 -16.28 1.36 10.17
CA PRO A 214 -15.16 0.57 10.66
C PRO A 214 -14.57 1.15 11.95
N ASP A 215 -13.92 0.31 12.76
CA ASP A 215 -13.21 0.76 13.94
C ASP A 215 -12.06 1.71 13.59
N LEU A 216 -11.70 2.57 14.54
CA LEU A 216 -10.57 3.48 14.39
C LEU A 216 -9.26 2.70 14.43
N ASP A 217 -8.37 3.03 13.50
CA ASP A 217 -6.97 2.57 13.51
C ASP A 217 -6.02 3.70 13.92
N ASN A 218 -4.74 3.36 14.05
CA ASN A 218 -3.69 4.29 14.44
C ASN A 218 -3.06 5.02 13.23
N THR A 219 -3.69 4.99 12.06
CA THR A 219 -3.13 5.59 10.85
C THR A 219 -3.41 7.10 10.78
N VAL A 220 -2.49 7.82 10.13
CA VAL A 220 -2.66 9.25 9.83
C VAL A 220 -3.86 9.52 8.91
N HIS A 221 -4.29 8.52 8.13
CA HIS A 221 -5.42 8.61 7.21
C HIS A 221 -6.75 8.65 7.94
N THR A 222 -6.91 7.83 8.97
CA THR A 222 -8.08 7.89 9.88
C THR A 222 -8.14 9.23 10.58
N TYR A 223 -7.03 9.70 11.16
CA TYR A 223 -6.98 11.02 11.78
C TYR A 223 -7.33 12.16 10.80
N SER A 224 -6.79 12.12 9.58
CA SER A 224 -7.08 13.15 8.56
C SER A 224 -8.55 13.12 8.13
N CYS A 225 -9.16 11.94 7.99
CA CYS A 225 -10.59 11.79 7.71
C CYS A 225 -11.45 12.41 8.81
N ILE A 226 -11.15 12.13 10.08
CA ILE A 226 -11.88 12.69 11.21
C ILE A 226 -11.79 14.22 11.21
N ARG A 227 -10.62 14.78 10.91
CA ARG A 227 -10.44 16.25 10.80
C ARG A 227 -11.22 16.85 9.65
N GLU A 228 -11.24 16.20 8.50
CA GLU A 228 -12.01 16.65 7.33
C GLU A 228 -13.52 16.68 7.63
N MET A 229 -14.01 15.68 8.36
CA MET A 229 -15.41 15.61 8.82
C MET A 229 -15.74 16.60 9.93
N ASN A 230 -14.74 17.12 10.65
CA ASN A 230 -14.91 18.06 11.75
C ASN A 230 -14.06 19.34 11.50
N PRO A 231 -14.38 20.13 10.46
CA PRO A 231 -13.56 21.27 10.06
C PRO A 231 -13.70 22.48 11.00
N GLU A 232 -14.80 22.55 11.75
CA GLU A 232 -15.12 23.65 12.64
C GLU A 232 -14.85 23.28 14.11
N ILE A 233 -14.51 24.29 14.91
CA ILE A 233 -14.32 24.16 16.35
C ILE A 233 -15.46 24.90 17.04
N ASN A 234 -16.21 24.21 17.89
CA ASN A 234 -17.17 24.85 18.79
C ASN A 234 -16.44 25.38 20.03
N ALA A 235 -16.14 26.69 20.04
CA ALA A 235 -15.36 27.34 21.10
C ALA A 235 -16.04 27.31 22.48
N ASP A 236 -17.36 27.13 22.54
CA ASP A 236 -18.14 27.15 23.79
C ASP A 236 -18.47 25.74 24.31
N ALA A 237 -18.10 24.69 23.58
CA ALA A 237 -18.34 23.31 23.98
C ALA A 237 -17.13 22.70 24.69
N THR A 238 -17.40 21.88 25.71
CA THR A 238 -16.41 21.02 26.36
C THR A 238 -16.91 19.60 26.35
N THR A 239 -16.11 18.68 25.81
CA THR A 239 -16.35 17.24 25.94
C THR A 239 -15.77 16.77 27.27
N VAL A 240 -16.61 16.23 28.15
CA VAL A 240 -16.19 15.65 29.42
C VAL A 240 -15.98 14.16 29.23
N LEU A 241 -14.72 13.73 29.29
CA LEU A 241 -14.33 12.33 29.17
C LEU A 241 -14.57 11.57 30.48
N ASP A 242 -14.78 10.27 30.39
CA ASP A 242 -14.70 9.42 31.57
C ASP A 242 -13.24 9.22 32.04
N GLY A 243 -13.07 8.65 33.23
CA GLY A 243 -11.76 8.44 33.81
C GLY A 243 -10.88 7.45 33.03
N ALA A 244 -11.48 6.48 32.34
CA ALA A 244 -10.75 5.49 31.56
C ALA A 244 -10.21 6.10 30.26
N GLU A 245 -11.05 6.84 29.54
CA GLU A 245 -10.67 7.57 28.32
C GLU A 245 -9.58 8.61 28.60
N ALA A 246 -9.76 9.41 29.66
CA ALA A 246 -8.79 10.43 30.06
C ALA A 246 -7.43 9.80 30.44
N LEU A 247 -7.45 8.71 31.22
CA LEU A 247 -6.23 8.00 31.62
C LEU A 247 -5.52 7.38 30.41
N GLN A 248 -6.26 6.78 29.49
CA GLN A 248 -5.71 6.20 28.26
C GLN A 248 -4.95 7.26 27.45
N PHE A 249 -5.56 8.41 27.19
CA PHE A 249 -4.95 9.47 26.39
C PHE A 249 -3.70 10.05 27.06
N VAL A 250 -3.78 10.40 28.35
CA VAL A 250 -2.65 10.99 29.08
C VAL A 250 -1.50 10.00 29.24
N THR A 251 -1.80 8.71 29.46
CA THR A 251 -0.77 7.66 29.53
C THR A 251 -0.06 7.50 28.19
N ALA A 252 -0.81 7.39 27.09
CA ALA A 252 -0.23 7.29 25.75
C ALA A 252 0.66 8.49 25.43
N ARG A 253 0.27 9.71 25.84
CA ARG A 253 1.10 10.91 25.69
C ARG A 253 2.40 10.82 26.49
N ALA A 254 2.32 10.44 27.76
CA ALA A 254 3.51 10.29 28.61
C ALA A 254 4.47 9.21 28.08
N GLU A 255 3.93 8.11 27.56
CA GLU A 255 4.75 7.06 26.95
C GLU A 255 5.42 7.51 25.65
N PHE A 256 4.71 8.29 24.81
CA PHE A 256 5.27 8.91 23.62
C PHE A 256 6.44 9.83 23.97
N ASP A 257 6.25 10.74 24.93
CA ASP A 257 7.29 11.68 25.37
C ASP A 257 8.52 10.92 25.92
N ARG A 258 8.30 9.88 26.73
CA ARG A 258 9.38 9.02 27.25
C ARG A 258 10.13 8.28 26.12
N ALA A 259 9.41 7.77 25.12
CA ALA A 259 10.03 7.10 23.98
C ALA A 259 10.87 8.07 23.13
N GLU A 260 10.39 9.29 22.94
CA GLU A 260 11.12 10.36 22.25
C GLU A 260 12.41 10.74 23.00
N GLU A 261 12.34 10.92 24.32
CA GLU A 261 13.50 11.18 25.18
C GLU A 261 14.54 10.05 25.11
N ASN A 262 14.09 8.80 25.21
CA ASN A 262 14.95 7.61 25.11
C ASN A 262 15.66 7.56 23.74
N TYR A 263 14.93 7.78 22.66
CA TYR A 263 15.50 7.81 21.31
C TYR A 263 16.50 8.96 21.14
N GLN A 264 16.19 10.14 21.69
CA GLN A 264 17.11 11.28 21.66
C GLN A 264 18.39 10.99 22.45
N GLY A 265 18.28 10.32 23.61
CA GLY A 265 19.43 9.82 24.37
C GLY A 265 20.31 8.86 23.56
N ALA A 266 19.70 7.88 22.88
CA ALA A 266 20.40 6.95 22.00
C ALA A 266 21.08 7.65 20.82
N LYS A 267 20.42 8.64 20.20
CA LYS A 267 21.02 9.50 19.16
C LYS A 267 22.24 10.24 19.67
N ASN A 268 22.17 10.84 20.85
CA ASN A 268 23.30 11.57 21.45
C ASN A 268 24.50 10.64 21.68
N MET A 269 24.27 9.43 22.22
CA MET A 269 25.31 8.43 22.43
C MET A 269 25.97 7.98 21.11
N LEU A 270 25.17 7.70 20.10
CA LEU A 270 25.68 7.30 18.79
C LEU A 270 26.44 8.44 18.10
N MET A 271 25.91 9.66 18.13
CA MET A 271 26.59 10.83 17.52
C MET A 271 27.93 11.11 18.21
N LYS A 272 28.00 10.95 19.55
CA LYS A 272 29.25 11.03 20.31
C LYS A 272 30.23 9.93 19.88
N ARG A 273 29.78 8.68 19.73
CA ARG A 273 30.61 7.55 19.31
C ARG A 273 31.14 7.70 17.88
N MET A 274 30.34 8.25 16.97
CA MET A 274 30.70 8.44 15.56
C MET A 274 31.70 9.58 15.33
N GLU A 275 31.83 10.55 16.25
CA GLU A 275 32.72 11.72 16.12
C GLU A 275 32.68 12.44 14.76
N ARG A 276 33.55 12.07 13.81
CA ARG A 276 33.66 12.62 12.44
C ARG A 276 33.26 11.62 11.35
N ASP A 277 32.98 10.38 11.72
CA ASP A 277 32.58 9.33 10.79
C ASP A 277 31.22 9.62 10.17
N LYS A 278 31.08 9.24 8.90
CA LYS A 278 29.86 9.47 8.13
C LYS A 278 28.78 8.44 8.41
N ARG A 279 29.14 7.20 8.77
CA ARG A 279 28.21 6.06 8.85
C ARG A 279 28.48 5.25 10.11
N ALA A 280 27.42 4.71 10.68
CA ALA A 280 27.46 3.67 11.69
C ALA A 280 26.85 2.40 11.11
N GLU A 281 27.49 1.25 11.31
CA GLU A 281 27.08 -0.04 10.78
C GLU A 281 27.25 -1.15 11.81
N PHE A 282 26.48 -2.23 11.64
CA PHE A 282 26.60 -3.45 12.42
C PHE A 282 26.34 -4.65 11.50
N GLY A 283 27.24 -5.63 11.48
CA GLY A 283 27.08 -6.83 10.63
C GLY A 283 26.93 -6.52 9.13
N GLY A 284 27.53 -5.44 8.63
CA GLY A 284 27.37 -4.96 7.26
C GLY A 284 26.06 -4.20 6.97
N VAL A 285 25.16 -4.08 7.95
CA VAL A 285 23.94 -3.28 7.85
C VAL A 285 24.19 -1.87 8.35
N LYS A 286 23.89 -0.87 7.52
CA LYS A 286 23.94 0.55 7.87
C LYS A 286 22.87 0.85 8.92
N ILE A 287 23.26 1.33 10.10
CA ILE A 287 22.37 1.66 11.22
C ILE A 287 21.98 3.13 11.23
N ALA A 288 22.95 4.01 10.94
CA ALA A 288 22.72 5.44 10.86
C ALA A 288 23.78 6.11 9.99
N HIS A 289 23.52 7.35 9.58
CA HIS A 289 24.50 8.17 8.87
C HIS A 289 24.38 9.65 9.26
N ARG A 290 25.47 10.37 9.06
CA ARG A 290 25.57 11.81 9.28
C ARG A 290 25.57 12.53 7.95
N GLN A 291 24.77 13.60 7.89
CA GLN A 291 24.64 14.42 6.69
C GLN A 291 24.52 15.89 7.09
N LYS A 292 24.98 16.79 6.22
CA LYS A 292 24.69 18.21 6.35
C LYS A 292 23.16 18.41 6.31
N SER A 293 22.64 19.02 7.35
CA SER A 293 21.27 19.52 7.42
C SER A 293 21.27 21.02 7.11
N GLY A 294 20.10 21.67 7.21
CA GLY A 294 19.95 23.11 6.96
C GLY A 294 20.95 23.96 7.76
N LYS A 295 21.19 25.19 7.30
CA LYS A 295 22.07 26.20 7.93
C LYS A 295 23.39 25.64 8.50
N ASN A 296 24.17 24.92 7.68
CA ASN A 296 25.51 24.43 8.03
C ASN A 296 25.59 23.48 9.26
N SER A 297 24.46 22.89 9.68
CA SER A 297 24.45 21.90 10.76
C SER A 297 24.71 20.49 10.24
N ILE A 298 25.18 19.58 11.10
CA ILE A 298 25.27 18.15 10.81
C ILE A 298 24.22 17.44 11.67
N ALA A 299 23.37 16.63 11.04
CA ALA A 299 22.38 15.82 11.71
C ALA A 299 22.66 14.32 11.54
N LEU A 300 22.17 13.54 12.49
CA LEU A 300 22.19 12.08 12.46
C LEU A 300 20.83 11.56 12.01
N TYR A 301 20.85 10.70 11.01
CA TYR A 301 19.67 10.05 10.44
C TYR A 301 19.81 8.54 10.64
N ALA A 302 18.83 7.94 11.33
CA ALA A 302 18.73 6.49 11.41
C ALA A 302 18.46 5.91 10.02
N ALA A 303 18.98 4.71 9.76
CA ALA A 303 18.59 3.94 8.58
C ALA A 303 17.14 3.47 8.76
N LYS A 304 16.35 3.54 7.69
CA LYS A 304 14.98 3.03 7.70
C LYS A 304 14.97 1.54 7.39
N GLY A 305 13.97 0.82 7.90
CA GLY A 305 13.78 -0.61 7.64
C GLY A 305 14.67 -1.55 8.47
N VAL A 306 15.60 -1.03 9.26
CA VAL A 306 16.40 -1.86 10.18
C VAL A 306 15.58 -2.14 11.44
N THR A 307 15.34 -3.42 11.73
CA THR A 307 14.54 -3.84 12.89
C THR A 307 15.44 -4.36 14.03
N PRO A 308 14.98 -4.28 15.29
CA PRO A 308 15.67 -4.92 16.40
C PRO A 308 15.94 -6.42 16.17
N GLU A 309 15.00 -7.13 15.54
CA GLU A 309 15.09 -8.56 15.24
C GLU A 309 16.24 -8.84 14.25
N GLN A 310 16.39 -8.00 13.22
CA GLN A 310 17.51 -8.09 12.28
C GLN A 310 18.85 -7.94 13.02
N ILE A 311 18.93 -7.01 13.97
CA ILE A 311 20.16 -6.81 14.75
C ILE A 311 20.44 -7.98 15.69
N ARG A 312 19.42 -8.51 16.38
CA ARG A 312 19.55 -9.71 17.23
C ARG A 312 20.05 -10.91 16.42
N PHE A 313 19.46 -11.14 15.25
CA PHE A 313 19.89 -12.21 14.34
C PHE A 313 21.36 -12.06 13.94
N LEU A 314 21.77 -10.86 13.52
CA LEU A 314 23.16 -10.57 13.16
C LEU A 314 24.13 -10.65 14.36
N ASN A 315 23.65 -10.40 15.57
CA ASN A 315 24.42 -10.54 16.80
C ASN A 315 24.53 -12.00 17.28
N GLY A 316 23.80 -12.93 16.66
CA GLY A 316 23.73 -14.34 17.09
C GLY A 316 22.82 -14.56 18.30
N ASP A 317 21.99 -13.58 18.66
CA ASP A 317 20.99 -13.67 19.73
C ASP A 317 19.74 -14.40 19.21
N ASN A 318 19.88 -15.67 18.82
CA ASN A 318 18.70 -16.49 18.52
C ASN A 318 18.00 -16.81 19.86
N GLN A 319 16.79 -16.28 20.05
CA GLN A 319 15.90 -16.75 21.09
C GLN A 319 15.61 -18.24 20.85
N SER A 320 16.17 -19.08 21.72
CA SER A 320 15.73 -20.47 21.93
C SER A 320 14.32 -20.51 22.51
#